data_AF-A0A9C9GC31-F1
#
_entry.id   AF-A0A9C9GC31-F1
#
_cell.length_a   1.000
_cell.length_b   1.000
_cell.length_c   1.000
_cell.angle_alpha   90.00
_cell.angle_beta   90.00
_cell.angle_gamma   90.00
#
_symmetry.space_group_name_H-M   'P 1'
#
loop_
_entity.id
_entity.type
_entity.pdbx_description
1 polymer ?
#
loop_
_entity_poly.entity_id
_entity_poly.type
_entity_poly.pdbx_seq_one_letter_code
_entity_poly.pdbx_strand_id
1 'polypeptide(L)'
;MGHLFYNEFGTVANTSVLTTGDPTELAKFTNVQVSDYWSGTEFAPDPVGAWLFRFGLGDQFTRIKSFNMLAWAVRPGDVSVIPVLAALWLFGSGLIGLLRLARRKR
;
A
#
# COMPACT_ATOMS: atom_id res chain seq x y z
N MET A 1 -3.15 -2.66 -7.58
CA MET A 1 -4.51 -2.09 -7.47
C MET A 1 -5.52 -3.10 -6.89
N GLY A 2 -5.40 -4.40 -7.17
CA GLY A 2 -6.27 -5.41 -6.54
C GLY A 2 -6.31 -5.37 -5.01
N HIS A 3 -5.16 -5.25 -4.33
CA HIS A 3 -5.13 -5.09 -2.87
C HIS A 3 -5.95 -3.89 -2.37
N LEU A 4 -5.82 -2.73 -3.02
CA LEU A 4 -6.60 -1.54 -2.68
C LEU A 4 -8.10 -1.79 -2.84
N PHE A 5 -8.51 -2.47 -3.91
CA PHE A 5 -9.92 -2.75 -4.18
C PHE A 5 -10.52 -3.80 -3.22
N TYR A 6 -9.84 -4.93 -3.03
CA TYR A 6 -10.37 -6.06 -2.26
C TYR A 6 -10.12 -5.95 -0.76
N ASN A 7 -8.96 -5.45 -0.34
CA ASN A 7 -8.55 -5.44 1.06
C ASN A 7 -8.84 -4.10 1.72
N GLU A 8 -8.41 -2.99 1.10
CA GLU A 8 -8.59 -1.66 1.72
C GLU A 8 -10.03 -1.18 1.56
N PHE A 9 -10.60 -1.22 0.35
CA PHE A 9 -11.99 -0.85 0.12
C PHE A 9 -12.98 -1.95 0.49
N GLY A 10 -12.54 -3.17 0.81
CA GLY A 10 -13.45 -4.26 1.17
C GLY A 10 -14.45 -4.64 0.06
N THR A 11 -14.11 -4.35 -1.21
CA THR A 11 -15.02 -4.60 -2.35
C THR A 11 -14.99 -6.08 -2.74
N VAL A 12 -16.05 -6.59 -3.37
CA VAL A 12 -16.16 -7.97 -3.85
C VAL A 12 -15.93 -8.03 -5.37
N ALA A 13 -15.56 -9.20 -5.90
CA ALA A 13 -15.40 -9.39 -7.35
C ALA A 13 -16.77 -9.28 -8.07
N ASN A 14 -16.75 -8.82 -9.31
CA ASN A 14 -17.94 -8.56 -10.14
C ASN A 14 -18.90 -7.50 -9.58
N THR A 15 -18.43 -6.67 -8.67
CA THR A 15 -19.20 -5.54 -8.13
C THR A 15 -18.40 -4.25 -8.27
N SER A 16 -19.11 -3.13 -8.35
CA SER A 16 -18.49 -1.80 -8.41
C SER A 16 -17.96 -1.39 -7.04
N VAL A 17 -16.82 -0.69 -7.03
CA VAL A 17 -16.23 -0.10 -5.83
C VAL A 17 -17.22 0.79 -5.07
N LEU A 18 -18.11 1.48 -5.77
CA LEU A 18 -19.10 2.37 -5.14
C LEU A 18 -20.35 1.62 -4.63
N THR A 19 -20.50 0.33 -4.94
CA THR A 19 -21.66 -0.47 -4.54
C THR A 19 -21.37 -1.29 -3.28
N THR A 20 -20.22 -1.95 -3.22
CA THR A 20 -19.87 -2.83 -2.09
C THR A 20 -18.65 -2.37 -1.30
N GLY A 21 -17.96 -1.31 -1.74
CA GLY A 21 -16.82 -0.78 -1.01
C GLY A 21 -17.24 -0.15 0.31
N ASP A 22 -16.40 -0.28 1.33
CA ASP A 22 -16.60 0.32 2.64
C ASP A 22 -16.60 1.86 2.51
N PRO A 23 -17.72 2.54 2.85
CA PRO A 23 -17.82 3.99 2.74
C PRO A 23 -16.78 4.74 3.57
N THR A 24 -16.39 4.20 4.73
CA THR A 24 -15.43 4.85 5.64
C THR A 24 -14.01 4.80 5.09
N GLU A 25 -13.65 3.70 4.42
CA GLU A 25 -12.36 3.54 3.76
C GLU A 25 -12.29 4.36 2.48
N LEU A 26 -13.37 4.37 1.69
CA LEU A 26 -13.47 5.19 0.48
C LEU A 26 -13.38 6.70 0.78
N ALA A 27 -13.94 7.15 1.90
CA ALA A 27 -13.88 8.56 2.31
C ALA A 27 -12.46 9.07 2.60
N LYS A 28 -11.48 8.18 2.80
CA LYS A 28 -10.06 8.55 2.98
C LYS A 28 -9.39 8.95 1.66
N PHE A 29 -10.03 8.66 0.53
CA PHE A 29 -9.51 8.94 -0.80
C PHE A 29 -10.40 9.93 -1.52
N THR A 30 -9.79 10.76 -2.35
CA THR A 30 -10.52 11.70 -3.20
C THR A 30 -10.61 11.14 -4.61
N ASN A 31 -11.73 11.42 -5.29
CA ASN A 31 -11.91 11.12 -6.70
C ASN A 31 -11.76 9.63 -7.08
N VAL A 32 -12.23 8.72 -6.22
CA VAL A 32 -12.38 7.30 -6.58
C VAL A 32 -13.54 7.16 -7.56
N GLN A 33 -13.29 6.57 -8.74
CA GLN A 33 -14.27 6.45 -9.81
C GLN A 33 -14.44 4.99 -10.24
N VAL A 34 -15.62 4.69 -10.77
CA VAL A 34 -15.92 3.39 -11.39
C VAL A 34 -15.36 3.39 -12.82
N SER A 35 -14.06 3.20 -12.96
CA SER A 35 -13.33 3.29 -14.24
C SER A 35 -12.17 2.30 -14.33
N ASP A 36 -11.49 2.30 -15.47
CA ASP A 36 -10.27 1.54 -15.73
C ASP A 36 -9.04 2.38 -15.34
N TYR A 37 -8.14 1.80 -14.54
CA TYR A 37 -6.93 2.45 -14.04
C TYR A 37 -5.67 1.73 -14.50
N TRP A 38 -4.69 2.47 -15.01
CA TRP A 38 -3.38 1.91 -15.35
C TRP A 38 -2.64 1.40 -14.11
N SER A 39 -1.97 0.25 -14.23
CA SER A 39 -1.22 -0.40 -13.13
C SER A 39 0.29 -0.11 -13.13
N GLY A 40 0.80 0.68 -14.07
CA GLY A 40 2.24 0.94 -14.25
C GLY A 40 3.04 -0.24 -14.81
N THR A 41 2.42 -1.41 -14.99
CA THR A 41 3.06 -2.62 -15.50
C THR A 41 2.83 -2.75 -17.00
N GLU A 42 3.91 -2.82 -17.78
CA GLU A 42 3.86 -3.08 -19.23
C GLU A 42 3.47 -4.53 -19.51
N PHE A 43 2.76 -4.76 -20.61
CA PHE A 43 2.46 -6.12 -21.06
C PHE A 43 3.64 -6.68 -21.84
N ALA A 44 4.46 -7.52 -21.19
CA ALA A 44 5.72 -8.00 -21.76
C ALA A 44 5.61 -8.71 -23.13
N PRO A 45 4.59 -9.52 -23.43
CA PRO A 45 4.46 -10.16 -24.74
C PRO A 45 4.18 -9.19 -25.90
N ASP A 46 3.56 -8.04 -25.62
CA ASP A 46 3.34 -6.97 -26.59
C ASP A 46 3.46 -5.60 -25.90
N PRO A 47 4.64 -4.94 -25.99
CA PRO A 47 4.92 -3.66 -25.33
C PRO A 47 4.04 -2.49 -25.79
N VAL A 48 3.23 -2.65 -26.84
CA VAL A 48 2.19 -1.69 -27.22
C VAL A 48 1.09 -1.60 -26.15
N GLY A 49 0.93 -2.66 -25.35
CA GLY A 49 -0.03 -2.77 -24.27
C GLY A 49 0.53 -2.53 -22.87
N ALA A 50 -0.37 -2.22 -21.93
CA ALA A 50 -0.10 -2.19 -20.50
C ALA A 50 -1.25 -2.85 -19.73
N TRP A 51 -0.97 -3.26 -18.50
CA TRP A 51 -1.95 -3.80 -17.58
C TRP A 51 -2.76 -2.68 -16.92
N LEU A 52 -4.07 -2.89 -16.81
CA LEU A 52 -4.99 -2.02 -16.11
C LEU A 52 -5.84 -2.82 -15.12
N PHE A 53 -6.48 -2.11 -14.20
CA PHE A 53 -7.41 -2.66 -13.22
C PHE A 53 -8.74 -1.90 -13.26
N ARG A 54 -9.86 -2.61 -13.28
CA ARG A 54 -11.20 -2.01 -13.41
C ARG A 54 -11.90 -1.95 -12.07
N PHE A 55 -12.26 -0.74 -11.65
CA PHE A 55 -12.98 -0.50 -10.39
C PHE A 55 -14.50 -0.76 -10.47
N GLY A 56 -15.01 -1.09 -11.66
CA GLY A 56 -16.40 -1.53 -11.85
C GLY A 56 -16.65 -3.01 -11.64
N LEU A 57 -15.60 -3.85 -11.73
CA LEU A 57 -15.74 -5.32 -11.65
C LEU A 57 -14.64 -5.98 -10.79
N GLY A 58 -13.55 -5.28 -10.50
CA GLY A 58 -12.41 -5.82 -9.75
C GLY A 58 -11.45 -6.67 -10.60
N ASP A 59 -11.60 -6.71 -11.91
CA ASP A 59 -10.75 -7.51 -12.80
C ASP A 59 -9.55 -6.71 -13.36
N GLN A 60 -8.55 -7.46 -13.85
CA GLN A 60 -7.40 -6.92 -14.55
C GLN A 60 -7.32 -7.47 -15.97
N PHE A 61 -6.89 -6.64 -16.91
CA PHE A 61 -6.65 -7.04 -18.29
C PHE A 61 -5.67 -6.07 -18.95
N THR A 62 -5.33 -6.33 -20.21
CA THR A 62 -4.36 -5.54 -20.97
C THR A 62 -5.06 -4.64 -21.98
N ARG A 63 -4.51 -3.46 -22.22
CA ARG A 63 -5.00 -2.55 -23.27
C ARG A 63 -3.84 -1.78 -23.90
N ILE A 64 -4.03 -1.35 -25.15
CA ILE A 64 -3.09 -0.51 -25.90
C ILE A 64 -2.90 0.83 -25.16
N LYS A 65 -1.65 1.27 -25.03
CA LYS A 65 -1.27 2.49 -24.28
C LYS A 65 -1.77 3.81 -24.88
N SER A 66 -2.24 3.81 -26.13
CA SER A 66 -2.82 4.99 -26.78
C SER A 66 -4.23 5.35 -26.26
N PHE A 67 -4.85 4.49 -25.46
CA PHE A 67 -6.13 4.79 -24.81
C PHE A 67 -5.93 5.67 -23.58
N ASN A 68 -6.80 6.68 -23.43
CA ASN A 68 -6.87 7.49 -22.23
C ASN A 68 -7.57 6.71 -21.12
N MET A 69 -6.87 6.49 -20.01
CA MET A 69 -7.40 5.88 -18.80
C MET A 69 -6.90 6.63 -17.57
N LEU A 70 -7.56 6.39 -16.43
CA LEU A 70 -7.12 7.01 -15.19
C LEU A 70 -5.81 6.39 -14.73
N ALA A 71 -5.01 7.20 -14.04
CA ALA A 71 -3.79 6.75 -13.39
C ALA A 71 -3.87 7.14 -11.92
N TRP A 72 -3.38 6.26 -11.04
CA TRP A 72 -3.28 6.53 -9.62
C TRP A 72 -1.81 6.58 -9.23
N ALA A 73 -1.32 7.78 -8.92
CA ALA A 73 0.04 7.95 -8.44
C ALA A 73 0.19 7.33 -7.05
N VAL A 74 1.05 6.32 -6.93
CA VAL A 74 1.40 5.71 -5.65
C VAL A 74 2.76 6.25 -5.24
N ARG A 75 2.83 6.90 -4.08
CA ARG A 75 4.09 7.32 -3.49
C ARG A 75 4.63 6.16 -2.65
N PRO A 76 5.92 5.78 -2.75
CA PRO A 76 6.52 4.89 -1.76
C PRO A 76 6.30 5.52 -0.38
N GLY A 77 5.83 4.73 0.58
CA GLY A 77 5.37 5.22 1.87
C GLY A 77 6.44 6.07 2.55
N ASP A 78 6.03 7.22 3.08
CA ASP A 78 6.84 8.00 4.01
C ASP A 78 6.84 7.26 5.36
N VAL A 79 7.60 6.17 5.43
CA VAL A 79 7.73 5.38 6.64
C VAL A 79 8.70 6.13 7.53
N SER A 80 8.16 6.90 8.49
CA SER A 80 9.01 7.51 9.49
C SER A 80 9.77 6.40 10.22
N VAL A 81 11.10 6.50 10.23
CA VAL A 81 11.94 5.56 10.96
C VAL A 81 11.55 5.70 12.43
N ILE A 82 10.86 4.69 12.98
CA ILE A 82 10.47 4.69 14.38
C ILE A 82 11.77 4.79 15.21
N PRO A 83 11.96 5.87 15.99
CA PRO A 83 13.20 6.01 16.73
C PRO A 83 13.27 4.90 17.79
N VAL A 84 14.44 4.26 17.85
CA VAL A 84 14.80 3.11 18.70
C VAL A 84 14.89 3.51 20.20
N LEU A 85 14.10 4.50 20.63
CA LEU A 85 14.12 5.08 21.98
C LEU A 85 14.04 4.02 23.07
N ALA A 86 13.15 3.03 22.93
CA ALA A 86 13.00 1.97 23.92
C ALA A 86 14.27 1.11 24.07
N ALA A 87 14.93 0.77 22.97
CA ALA A 87 16.15 -0.05 23.04
C ALA A 87 17.33 0.76 23.59
N LEU A 88 17.44 2.06 23.30
CA LEU A 88 18.46 2.93 23.90
C LEU A 88 18.33 2.99 25.43
N TRP A 89 17.12 3.13 25.96
CA TRP A 89 16.89 3.13 27.41
C TRP A 89 17.15 1.76 28.05
N LEU A 90 16.74 0.67 27.40
CA LEU A 90 16.99 -0.69 27.87
C LEU A 90 18.48 -1.04 27.87
N PHE A 91 19.19 -0.76 26.78
CA PHE A 91 20.63 -1.01 26.69
C PHE A 91 21.43 -0.08 27.62
N GLY A 92 21.04 1.20 27.73
CA GLY A 92 21.66 2.14 28.64
C GLY A 92 21.51 1.73 30.12
N SER A 93 20.30 1.41 30.55
CA SER A 93 20.03 0.96 31.93
C SER A 93 20.64 -0.41 32.23
N GLY A 94 20.57 -1.35 31.28
CA GLY A 94 21.18 -2.67 31.39
C GLY A 94 22.70 -2.60 31.52
N LEU A 95 23.38 -1.78 30.71
CA LEU A 95 24.83 -1.61 30.76
C LEU A 95 25.28 -0.95 32.07
N ILE A 96 24.56 0.06 32.56
CA ILE A 96 24.83 0.68 33.87
C ILE A 96 24.65 -0.34 35.00
N GLY A 97 23.61 -1.16 34.95
CA GLY A 97 23.37 -2.24 35.92
C GLY A 97 24.51 -3.25 35.95
N LEU A 98 24.96 -3.71 34.77
CA LEU A 98 26.08 -4.65 34.62
C LEU A 98 27.40 -4.08 35.16
N LEU A 99 27.70 -2.80 34.87
CA LEU A 99 28.90 -2.12 35.37
C LEU A 99 28.91 -2.02 36.91
N ARG A 100 27.75 -1.76 37.52
CA ARG A 100 27.61 -1.73 38.99
C ARG A 100 27.86 -3.09 39.61
N LEU A 101 27.36 -4.16 38.98
CA LEU A 101 27.54 -5.53 39.45
C LEU A 101 29.01 -5.98 39.33
N ALA A 102 29.67 -5.64 38.23
CA ALA A 102 31.08 -5.97 37.99
C ALA A 102 32.03 -5.31 39.01
N ARG A 103 31.76 -4.05 39.41
CA ARG A 103 32.55 -3.33 40.42
C ARG A 103 32.39 -3.88 41.84
N ARG A 104 31.29 -4.55 42.15
CA ARG A 104 31.00 -5.12 43.48
C ARG A 104 31.63 -6.50 43.68
N LYS A 105 32.11 -7.12 42.59
CA LYS A 105 32.79 -8.43 42.58
C LYS A 105 34.32 -8.33 42.61
N ARG A 106 34.89 -7.13 42.53
CA ARG A 106 36.30 -6.85 42.85
C ARG A 106 36.38 -6.35 44.29
#